data_AF-A0A059AA93-F1
#
_entry.id   AF-A0A059AA93-F1
#
_cell.length_a   1.000
_cell.length_b   1.000
_cell.length_c   1.000
_cell.angle_alpha   90.00
_cell.angle_beta   90.00
_cell.angle_gamma   90.00
#
_symmetry.space_group_name_H-M   'P 1'
#
loop_
_entity.id
_entity.type
_entity.pdbx_description
1 polymer ?
#
loop_
_entity_poly.entity_id
_entity_poly.type
_entity_poly.pdbx_seq_one_letter_code
_entity_poly.pdbx_strand_id
1 'polypeptide(L)'
;MRVLKQKRMYEGQRDMLYNQTFNLDQVAFAAEGVKDAQQTMTALKSANKELKGMMKTVKIQDIDSLQDEMMDLMDVSNEIQETLGRSYNVPDDIDEDDLLDELDALEADMGMESEVGVPSYLQPDKESDVEELNLPSAPTGHAVPAGRTNAQADDELGLPAVPHSSIRN
;
A
#
# COMPACT_ATOMS: atom_id res chain seq x y z
N MET A 1 -53.04 35.63 -52.72
CA MET A 1 -53.56 35.80 -51.34
C MET A 1 -53.77 34.50 -50.54
N ARG A 2 -54.27 33.39 -51.12
CA ARG A 2 -54.46 32.11 -50.38
C ARG A 2 -53.17 31.49 -49.82
N VAL A 3 -52.09 31.50 -50.62
CA VAL A 3 -50.79 30.89 -50.25
C VAL A 3 -50.14 31.61 -49.05
N LEU A 4 -50.23 32.94 -48.98
CA LEU A 4 -49.71 33.73 -47.86
C LEU A 4 -50.46 33.44 -46.54
N LYS A 5 -51.78 33.26 -46.60
CA LYS A 5 -52.60 32.89 -45.43
C LYS A 5 -52.25 31.49 -44.94
N GLN A 6 -52.01 30.56 -45.85
CA GLN A 6 -51.60 29.19 -45.53
C GLN A 6 -50.18 29.14 -44.95
N LYS A 7 -49.24 29.91 -45.51
CA LYS A 7 -47.88 30.09 -44.95
C LYS A 7 -47.94 30.63 -43.52
N ARG A 8 -48.71 31.69 -43.27
CA ARG A 8 -48.87 32.28 -41.93
C ARG A 8 -49.47 31.31 -40.91
N MET A 9 -50.41 30.47 -41.35
CA MET A 9 -51.01 29.42 -40.51
C MET A 9 -49.96 28.38 -40.10
N TYR A 10 -49.15 27.89 -41.05
CA TYR A 10 -48.09 26.92 -40.76
C TYR A 10 -46.93 27.51 -39.95
N GLU A 11 -46.59 28.79 -40.15
CA GLU A 11 -45.62 29.50 -39.31
C GLU A 11 -46.08 29.55 -37.85
N GLY A 12 -47.36 29.85 -37.60
CA GLY A 12 -47.91 29.81 -36.24
C GLY A 12 -47.91 28.42 -35.60
N GLN A 13 -48.24 27.38 -36.39
CA GLN A 13 -48.15 25.99 -35.91
C GLN A 13 -46.71 25.58 -35.59
N ARG A 14 -45.75 25.99 -36.43
CA ARG A 14 -44.34 25.76 -36.22
C ARG A 14 -43.84 26.46 -34.94
N ASP A 15 -44.23 27.70 -34.71
CA ASP A 15 -43.82 28.45 -33.51
C ASP A 15 -44.42 27.84 -32.23
N MET A 16 -45.63 27.28 -32.31
CA MET A 16 -46.24 26.51 -31.23
C MET A 16 -45.47 25.21 -30.94
N LEU A 17 -45.08 24.48 -32.00
CA LEU A 17 -44.27 23.26 -31.87
C LEU A 17 -42.89 23.57 -31.30
N TYR A 18 -42.23 24.66 -31.70
CA TYR A 18 -40.94 25.05 -31.14
C TYR A 18 -41.03 25.36 -29.65
N ASN A 19 -42.07 26.08 -29.21
CA ASN A 19 -42.30 26.31 -27.78
C ASN A 19 -42.57 25.00 -27.05
N GLN A 20 -43.30 24.06 -27.66
CA GLN A 20 -43.55 22.75 -27.06
C GLN A 20 -42.26 21.93 -26.93
N THR A 21 -41.43 21.88 -27.98
CA THR A 21 -40.13 21.20 -27.94
C THR A 21 -39.23 21.81 -26.88
N PHE A 22 -39.16 23.13 -26.78
CA PHE A 22 -38.38 23.79 -25.73
C PHE A 22 -38.84 23.39 -24.33
N ASN A 23 -40.15 23.38 -24.06
CA ASN A 23 -40.68 22.93 -22.77
C ASN A 23 -40.38 21.45 -22.50
N LEU A 24 -40.41 20.59 -23.54
CA LEU A 24 -40.06 19.18 -23.41
C LEU A 24 -38.58 18.98 -23.11
N ASP A 25 -37.68 19.71 -23.76
CA ASP A 25 -36.24 19.64 -23.51
C ASP A 25 -35.91 20.05 -22.07
N GLN A 26 -36.56 21.11 -21.57
CA GLN A 26 -36.42 21.54 -20.18
C GLN A 26 -36.87 20.45 -19.19
N VAL A 27 -37.98 19.77 -19.48
CA VAL A 27 -38.49 18.65 -18.65
C VAL A 27 -37.57 17.43 -18.76
N ALA A 28 -37.04 17.13 -19.94
CA ALA A 28 -36.11 16.03 -20.15
C ALA A 28 -34.82 16.22 -19.36
N PHE A 29 -34.26 17.43 -19.37
CA PHE A 29 -33.09 17.78 -18.56
C PHE A 29 -33.36 17.62 -17.05
N ALA A 30 -34.52 18.10 -16.58
CA ALA A 30 -34.92 17.91 -15.19
C ALA A 30 -35.11 16.42 -14.83
N ALA A 31 -35.68 15.62 -15.74
CA ALA A 31 -35.88 14.19 -15.56
C ALA A 31 -34.55 13.43 -15.49
N GLU A 32 -33.55 13.83 -16.29
CA GLU A 32 -32.21 13.27 -16.23
C GLU A 32 -31.54 13.56 -14.88
N GLY A 33 -31.60 14.80 -14.40
CA GLY A 33 -31.10 15.14 -13.05
C GLY A 33 -31.80 14.35 -11.93
N VAL A 34 -33.11 14.10 -12.04
CA VAL A 34 -33.84 13.25 -11.09
C VAL A 34 -33.39 11.79 -11.18
N LYS A 35 -33.11 11.28 -12.38
CA LYS A 35 -32.62 9.91 -12.60
C LYS A 35 -31.23 9.71 -11.99
N ASP A 36 -30.33 10.67 -12.15
CA ASP A 36 -28.99 10.63 -11.55
C ASP A 36 -29.06 10.69 -10.02
N ALA A 37 -29.94 11.52 -9.48
CA ALA A 37 -30.22 11.55 -8.04
C ALA A 37 -30.77 10.22 -7.53
N GLN A 38 -31.65 9.56 -8.29
CA GLN A 38 -32.19 8.24 -7.96
C GLN A 38 -31.10 7.16 -7.95
N GLN A 39 -30.19 7.16 -8.94
CA GLN A 39 -29.05 6.24 -8.97
C GLN A 39 -28.14 6.44 -7.77
N THR A 40 -27.81 7.70 -7.45
CA THR A 40 -27.00 8.06 -6.28
C THR A 40 -27.66 7.59 -4.97
N MET A 41 -28.97 7.82 -4.83
CA MET A 41 -29.74 7.34 -3.66
C MET A 41 -29.71 5.81 -3.54
N THR A 42 -29.77 5.11 -4.66
CA THR A 42 -29.73 3.64 -4.69
C THR A 42 -28.36 3.12 -4.27
N ALA A 43 -27.28 3.73 -4.78
CA ALA A 43 -25.92 3.43 -4.36
C ALA A 43 -25.72 3.69 -2.86
N LEU A 44 -26.17 4.84 -2.36
CA LEU A 44 -26.12 5.17 -0.92
C LEU A 44 -26.89 4.17 -0.06
N LYS A 45 -28.07 3.73 -0.51
CA LYS A 45 -28.85 2.72 0.20
C LYS A 45 -28.14 1.37 0.25
N SER A 46 -27.46 0.98 -0.83
CA SER A 46 -26.63 -0.23 -0.87
C SER A 46 -25.44 -0.13 0.08
N ALA A 47 -24.68 0.98 0.00
CA ALA A 47 -23.56 1.26 0.87
C ALA A 47 -23.98 1.28 2.36
N ASN A 48 -25.14 1.86 2.70
CA ASN A 48 -25.64 1.83 4.07
C ASN A 48 -26.00 0.42 4.54
N LYS A 49 -26.54 -0.43 3.66
CA LYS A 49 -26.86 -1.83 3.96
C LYS A 49 -25.58 -2.63 4.22
N GLU A 50 -24.56 -2.42 3.40
CA GLU A 50 -23.24 -3.04 3.56
C GLU A 50 -22.56 -2.56 4.84
N LEU A 51 -22.56 -1.26 5.12
CA LEU A 51 -22.05 -0.68 6.36
C LEU A 51 -22.74 -1.28 7.59
N LYS A 52 -24.07 -1.43 7.56
CA LYS A 52 -24.81 -2.12 8.64
C LYS A 52 -24.46 -3.59 8.76
N GLY A 53 -24.10 -4.26 7.66
CA GLY A 53 -23.57 -5.62 7.66
C GLY A 53 -22.21 -5.67 8.35
N MET A 54 -21.27 -4.82 7.92
CA MET A 54 -19.95 -4.69 8.51
C MET A 54 -20.03 -4.35 10.00
N MET A 55 -20.87 -3.40 10.42
CA MET A 55 -21.04 -3.06 11.84
C MET A 55 -21.61 -4.20 12.70
N LYS A 56 -22.32 -5.17 12.09
CA LYS A 56 -22.76 -6.38 12.81
C LYS A 56 -21.68 -7.46 12.84
N THR A 57 -20.81 -7.50 11.83
CA THR A 57 -19.73 -8.47 11.67
C THR A 57 -18.47 -8.07 12.41
N VAL A 58 -18.20 -6.76 12.56
CA VAL A 58 -17.27 -6.22 13.55
C VAL A 58 -17.88 -6.59 14.90
N LYS A 59 -17.48 -7.73 15.42
CA LYS A 59 -18.01 -8.21 16.69
C LYS A 59 -17.46 -7.26 17.73
N ILE A 60 -18.35 -6.65 18.49
CA ILE A 60 -17.98 -5.87 19.69
C ILE A 60 -17.10 -6.72 20.64
N GLN A 61 -17.23 -8.05 20.59
CA GLN A 61 -16.37 -9.01 21.29
C GLN A 61 -14.90 -8.92 20.85
N ASP A 62 -14.64 -8.64 19.58
CA ASP A 62 -13.29 -8.47 19.05
C ASP A 62 -12.74 -7.08 19.41
N ILE A 63 -13.56 -6.13 19.89
CA ILE A 63 -13.10 -4.81 20.36
C ILE A 63 -12.43 -4.93 21.72
N ASP A 64 -12.96 -5.76 22.64
CA ASP A 64 -12.27 -6.08 23.90
C ASP A 64 -10.91 -6.75 23.59
N SER A 65 -10.89 -7.72 22.68
CA SER A 65 -9.63 -8.38 22.27
C SER A 65 -8.63 -7.43 21.61
N LEU A 66 -9.11 -6.45 20.82
CA LEU A 66 -8.25 -5.47 20.16
C LEU A 66 -7.74 -4.41 21.13
N GLN A 67 -8.52 -4.09 22.18
CA GLN A 67 -8.08 -3.22 23.27
C GLN A 67 -7.05 -3.94 24.15
N ASP A 68 -7.27 -5.21 24.48
CA ASP A 68 -6.31 -6.06 25.19
C ASP A 68 -5.00 -6.19 24.39
N GLU A 69 -5.06 -6.46 23.07
CA GLU A 69 -3.86 -6.51 22.21
C GLU A 69 -3.13 -5.16 22.12
N MET A 70 -3.85 -4.03 22.13
CA MET A 70 -3.21 -2.71 22.17
C MET A 70 -2.53 -2.43 23.51
N MET A 71 -3.11 -2.90 24.62
CA MET A 71 -2.53 -2.78 25.95
C MET A 71 -1.27 -3.64 26.05
N ASP A 72 -1.33 -4.90 25.58
CA ASP A 72 -0.18 -5.79 25.48
C ASP A 72 0.93 -5.20 24.59
N LEU A 73 0.57 -4.56 23.46
CA LEU A 73 1.56 -3.92 22.57
C LEU A 73 2.22 -2.69 23.21
N MET A 74 1.47 -1.91 24.00
CA MET A 74 2.02 -0.78 24.73
C MET A 74 2.97 -1.26 25.85
N ASP A 75 2.60 -2.33 26.55
CA ASP A 75 3.42 -2.96 27.59
C ASP A 75 4.70 -3.56 27.01
N VAL A 76 4.63 -4.26 25.87
CA VAL A 76 5.81 -4.73 25.13
C VAL A 76 6.67 -3.57 24.66
N SER A 77 6.09 -2.45 24.20
CA SER A 77 6.86 -1.26 23.83
C SER A 77 7.58 -0.64 25.03
N ASN A 78 6.93 -0.59 26.19
CA ASN A 78 7.54 -0.10 27.43
C ASN A 78 8.64 -1.06 27.91
N GLU A 79 8.42 -2.37 27.83
CA GLU A 79 9.42 -3.39 28.16
C GLU A 79 10.62 -3.32 27.21
N ILE A 80 10.40 -3.09 25.91
CA ILE A 80 11.47 -2.84 24.93
C ILE A 80 12.25 -1.58 25.32
N GLN A 81 11.58 -0.47 25.61
CA GLN A 81 12.24 0.78 26.01
C GLN A 81 13.00 0.61 27.34
N GLU A 82 12.49 -0.17 28.27
CA GLU A 82 13.15 -0.46 29.54
C GLU A 82 14.30 -1.46 29.37
N THR A 83 14.21 -2.44 28.47
CA THR A 83 15.31 -3.38 28.19
C THR A 83 16.41 -2.78 27.33
N LEU A 84 16.08 -1.87 26.41
CA LEU A 84 17.05 -1.07 25.65
C LEU A 84 17.62 0.08 26.49
N GLY A 85 16.82 0.65 27.38
CA GLY A 85 17.18 1.73 28.30
C GLY A 85 17.78 1.24 29.62
N ARG A 86 17.77 -0.08 29.88
CA ARG A 86 18.59 -0.73 30.88
C ARG A 86 20.04 -0.49 30.48
N SER A 87 20.59 0.59 31.01
CA SER A 87 22.03 0.77 31.16
C SER A 87 22.52 -0.43 31.95
N TYR A 88 23.02 -1.44 31.23
CA TYR A 88 23.66 -2.58 31.86
C TYR A 88 24.91 -2.04 32.56
N ASN A 89 24.88 -2.00 33.89
CA ASN A 89 26.08 -1.91 34.73
C ASN A 89 26.93 -0.62 34.63
N VAL A 90 26.36 0.53 34.30
CA VAL A 90 27.06 1.82 34.52
C VAL A 90 26.63 2.34 35.90
N PRO A 91 27.46 2.22 36.96
CA PRO A 91 27.21 2.88 38.23
C PRO A 91 26.86 4.36 38.03
N ASP A 92 25.84 4.86 38.73
CA ASP A 92 25.45 6.28 38.72
C ASP A 92 26.60 7.21 39.15
N ASP A 93 27.63 6.65 39.81
CA ASP A 93 28.81 7.35 40.32
C ASP A 93 30.03 7.28 39.36
N ILE A 94 29.86 6.84 38.11
CA ILE A 94 30.95 6.90 37.11
C ILE A 94 31.17 8.35 36.71
N ASP A 95 32.42 8.79 36.82
CA ASP A 95 32.85 10.12 36.37
C ASP A 95 32.99 10.12 34.85
N GLU A 96 32.03 10.76 34.16
CA GLU A 96 32.05 10.88 32.69
C GLU A 96 33.29 11.66 32.20
N ASP A 97 33.82 12.59 33.01
CA ASP A 97 34.99 13.40 32.63
C ASP A 97 36.28 12.54 32.66
N ASP A 98 36.44 11.68 33.66
CA ASP A 98 37.58 10.73 33.76
C ASP A 98 37.56 9.70 32.62
N LEU A 99 36.37 9.24 32.23
CA LEU A 99 36.21 8.30 31.12
C LEU A 99 36.51 8.94 29.76
N LEU A 100 36.15 10.23 29.59
CA LEU A 100 36.49 10.99 28.39
C LEU A 100 38.00 11.23 28.28
N ASP A 101 38.66 11.55 29.39
CA ASP A 101 40.12 11.69 29.43
C ASP A 101 40.83 10.36 29.11
N GLU A 102 40.32 9.23 29.62
CA GLU A 102 40.82 7.89 29.27
C GLU A 102 40.60 7.57 27.77
N LEU A 103 39.46 7.96 27.20
CA LEU A 103 39.15 7.78 25.78
C LEU A 103 40.09 8.59 24.88
N ASP A 104 40.35 9.86 25.22
CA ASP A 104 41.30 10.72 24.51
C ASP A 104 42.73 10.16 24.60
N ALA A 105 43.10 9.60 25.75
CA ALA A 105 44.38 8.91 25.92
C ALA A 105 44.47 7.64 25.05
N LEU A 106 43.39 6.86 24.96
CA LEU A 106 43.31 5.68 24.09
C LEU A 106 43.35 6.07 22.61
N GLU A 107 42.70 7.17 22.21
CA GLU A 107 42.79 7.72 20.85
C GLU A 107 44.24 8.13 20.54
N ALA A 108 44.95 8.74 21.49
CA ALA A 108 46.35 9.08 21.32
C ALA A 108 47.25 7.83 21.22
N ASP A 109 46.98 6.78 22.01
CA ASP A 109 47.72 5.51 21.98
C ASP A 109 47.47 4.75 20.66
N MET A 110 46.20 4.63 20.25
CA MET A 110 45.83 4.09 18.94
C MET A 110 46.34 4.97 17.80
N GLY A 111 46.40 6.30 17.95
CA GLY A 111 46.97 7.21 16.96
C GLY A 111 48.47 7.00 16.77
N MET A 112 49.18 6.62 17.84
CA MET A 112 50.58 6.19 17.77
C MET A 112 50.74 4.79 17.16
N GLU A 113 49.81 3.86 17.39
CA GLU A 113 49.78 2.56 16.70
C GLU A 113 49.25 2.63 15.25
N SER A 114 48.45 3.64 14.88
CA SER A 114 47.84 3.80 13.55
C SER A 114 48.83 4.23 12.48
N GLU A 115 50.07 4.60 12.86
CA GLU A 115 51.19 4.62 11.91
C GLU A 115 51.48 3.19 11.35
N VAL A 116 50.90 2.15 11.97
CA VAL A 116 50.97 0.73 11.60
C VAL A 116 49.61 0.18 11.10
N GLY A 117 48.83 1.01 10.39
CA GLY A 117 47.90 0.52 9.38
C GLY A 117 46.53 -0.03 9.84
N VAL A 118 45.66 -0.19 8.85
CA VAL A 118 44.24 -0.54 8.97
C VAL A 118 44.02 -1.77 9.87
N PRO A 119 43.04 -1.74 10.81
CA PRO A 119 42.77 -2.85 11.73
C PRO A 119 42.63 -4.18 11.01
N SER A 120 43.10 -5.28 11.62
CA SER A 120 43.17 -6.61 11.00
C SER A 120 41.83 -7.12 10.41
N TYR A 121 40.69 -6.64 10.90
CA TYR A 121 39.36 -7.00 10.41
C TYR A 121 38.87 -6.17 9.21
N LEU A 122 39.57 -5.07 8.88
CA LEU A 122 39.32 -4.19 7.73
C LEU A 122 40.38 -4.36 6.64
N GLN A 123 41.38 -5.23 6.88
CA GLN A 123 42.32 -5.60 5.83
C GLN A 123 41.57 -6.44 4.79
N PRO A 124 41.69 -6.13 3.48
CA PRO A 124 41.10 -6.97 2.45
C PRO A 124 41.70 -8.36 2.59
N ASP A 125 40.84 -9.38 2.68
CA ASP A 125 41.24 -10.78 2.78
C ASP A 125 42.33 -11.05 1.75
N LYS A 126 43.57 -11.27 2.22
CA LYS A 126 44.56 -11.89 1.37
C LYS A 126 43.96 -13.26 1.06
N GLU A 127 43.59 -13.46 -0.20
CA GLU A 127 43.21 -14.74 -0.77
C GLU A 127 44.31 -15.76 -0.45
N SER A 128 44.19 -16.40 0.70
CA SER A 128 45.06 -17.50 1.12
C SER A 128 44.17 -18.53 1.79
N ASP A 129 43.78 -19.51 0.97
CA ASP A 129 43.56 -20.89 1.38
C ASP A 129 42.67 -21.08 2.61
N VAL A 130 41.39 -20.70 2.49
CA VAL A 130 40.37 -21.34 3.32
C VAL A 130 40.11 -22.74 2.75
N GLU A 131 40.80 -23.72 3.34
CA GLU A 131 40.41 -25.13 3.26
C GLU A 131 38.89 -25.22 3.39
N GLU A 132 38.29 -25.90 2.40
CA GLU A 132 36.88 -26.17 2.23
C GLU A 132 36.16 -26.41 3.56
N LEU A 133 35.51 -25.36 4.10
CA LEU A 133 34.63 -25.46 5.26
C LEU A 133 33.47 -26.38 4.86
N ASN A 134 33.55 -27.63 5.30
CA ASN A 134 32.64 -28.72 4.96
C ASN A 134 31.30 -28.50 5.70
N LEU A 135 30.52 -27.53 5.23
CA LEU A 135 29.19 -27.22 5.75
C LEU A 135 28.19 -28.27 5.22
N PRO A 136 27.28 -28.79 6.06
CA PRO A 136 26.26 -29.73 5.60
C PRO A 136 25.33 -29.06 4.58
N SER A 137 25.06 -29.75 3.46
CA SER A 137 24.16 -29.23 2.42
C SER A 137 22.74 -29.00 2.98
N ALA A 138 22.20 -27.82 2.68
CA ALA A 138 20.84 -27.46 3.06
C ALA A 138 19.81 -28.43 2.43
N PRO A 139 18.72 -28.78 3.14
CA PRO A 139 17.76 -29.78 2.67
C PRO A 139 16.95 -29.23 1.49
N THR A 140 17.28 -29.67 0.27
CA THR A 140 16.42 -29.50 -0.90
C THR A 140 15.22 -30.46 -0.82
N GLY A 141 14.08 -29.93 -0.39
CA GLY A 141 12.79 -30.61 -0.48
C GLY A 141 12.39 -30.85 -1.94
N HIS A 142 12.57 -32.08 -2.41
CA HIS A 142 11.99 -32.57 -3.66
C HIS A 142 10.46 -32.66 -3.52
N ALA A 143 9.73 -31.85 -4.28
CA ALA A 143 8.38 -32.16 -4.70
C ALA A 143 8.27 -31.95 -6.22
N VAL A 144 8.29 -33.05 -6.95
CA VAL A 144 7.81 -33.13 -8.35
C VAL A 144 7.09 -34.48 -8.48
N PRO A 145 6.20 -34.70 -9.48
CA PRO A 145 5.60 -33.76 -10.43
C PRO A 145 4.09 -34.04 -10.69
N ALA A 146 3.38 -33.12 -11.35
CA ALA A 146 2.24 -33.49 -12.22
C ALA A 146 1.92 -32.38 -13.24
N GLY A 147 2.49 -32.55 -14.44
CA GLY A 147 1.99 -32.10 -15.73
C GLY A 147 1.30 -30.73 -15.87
N ARG A 148 1.97 -29.80 -16.54
CA ARG A 148 1.36 -28.95 -17.59
C ARG A 148 2.45 -28.35 -18.47
N THR A 149 2.54 -28.87 -19.67
CA THR A 149 3.14 -28.21 -20.83
C THR A 149 2.39 -26.91 -21.10
N ASN A 150 3.05 -25.76 -20.95
CA ASN A 150 2.91 -24.67 -21.90
C ASN A 150 3.99 -23.62 -21.67
N ALA A 151 4.68 -23.29 -22.75
CA ALA A 151 5.55 -22.15 -22.86
C ALA A 151 4.73 -20.88 -22.62
N GLN A 152 4.93 -20.24 -21.48
CA GLN A 152 4.47 -18.88 -21.23
C GLN A 152 5.66 -17.99 -21.58
N ALA A 153 5.56 -17.27 -22.71
CA ALA A 153 6.49 -16.21 -23.03
C ALA A 153 6.23 -15.07 -22.04
N ASP A 154 7.19 -14.82 -21.15
CA ASP A 154 7.19 -13.65 -20.29
C ASP A 154 7.57 -12.42 -21.14
N ASP A 155 6.79 -11.33 -21.07
CA ASP A 155 7.15 -10.06 -21.70
C ASP A 155 8.39 -9.43 -21.00
N GLU A 156 9.06 -8.48 -21.66
CA GLU A 156 10.30 -7.80 -21.22
C GLU A 156 10.22 -7.12 -19.83
N LEU A 157 9.05 -7.08 -19.20
CA LEU A 157 8.84 -6.58 -17.83
C LEU A 157 8.38 -7.66 -16.83
N GLY A 158 8.47 -8.95 -17.17
CA GLY A 158 8.25 -10.07 -16.23
C GLY A 158 6.81 -10.20 -15.72
N LEU A 159 5.84 -9.66 -16.45
CA LEU A 159 4.42 -9.75 -16.10
C LEU A 159 3.71 -10.80 -16.98
N PRO A 160 2.74 -11.55 -16.42
CA PRO A 160 2.01 -12.56 -17.18
C PRO A 160 1.13 -11.89 -18.24
N ALA A 161 1.36 -12.24 -19.51
CA ALA A 161 0.59 -11.69 -20.64
C ALA A 161 -0.91 -12.00 -20.50
N VAL A 162 -1.74 -10.96 -20.61
CA VAL A 162 -3.21 -11.10 -20.59
C VAL A 162 -3.73 -11.59 -21.95
N PRO A 163 -4.68 -12.52 -21.99
CA PRO A 163 -5.16 -13.08 -23.25
C PRO A 163 -5.97 -12.05 -24.05
N HIS A 164 -5.50 -11.72 -25.25
CA HIS A 164 -6.27 -10.92 -26.21
C HIS A 164 -7.45 -11.73 -26.76
N SER A 165 -8.67 -11.33 -26.41
CA SER A 165 -9.91 -11.88 -26.96
C SER A 165 -10.01 -11.54 -28.45
N SER A 166 -9.91 -12.54 -29.32
CA SER A 166 -10.18 -12.41 -30.75
C SER A 166 -11.67 -12.16 -31.00
N ILE A 167 -12.00 -10.97 -31.52
CA ILE A 167 -13.31 -10.67 -32.10
C ILE A 167 -13.40 -11.43 -33.43
N ARG A 168 -14.28 -12.43 -33.51
CA ARG A 168 -14.58 -13.15 -34.75
C ARG A 168 -15.76 -12.46 -35.45
N ASN A 169 -15.51 -11.95 -36.65
CA ASN A 169 -16.53 -11.51 -37.62
C ASN A 169 -17.43 -12.66 -38.09
#